data_AF-A0A6A6M0V5-F1
#
_entry.id   AF-A0A6A6M0V5-F1
#
_cell.length_a   1.000
_cell.length_b   1.000
_cell.length_c   1.000
_cell.angle_alpha   90.00
_cell.angle_beta   90.00
_cell.angle_gamma   90.00
#
_symmetry.space_group_name_H-M   'P 1'
#
loop_
_entity.id
_entity.type
_entity.pdbx_description
1 polymer ?
#
loop_
_entity_poly.entity_id
_entity_poly.type
_entity_poly.pdbx_seq_one_letter_code
_entity_poly.pdbx_strand_id
1 'polypeptide(L)'
;MDINNGDEEEFEFSRNYFLAKECSGKKSTCKISDIDLIDEQELIAAVANIGPKHEKETIALVNSYKKLYPQWVFELRCGFGLLMYGFGSKKALIESLLQQHWQTLAEVWWDQLKTRQRTSSGILPKVQQPFNSRSLDDLLAFLDKSEAEENDSFICVVIHNIDGPGLRDSESQQYLARIASCSNIRTIANTSLISIAVAMAF
;
A
#
# COMPACT_ATOMS: atom_id res chain seq x y z
N MET A 1 39.19 -1.05 2.58
CA MET A 1 38.89 -2.22 1.74
C MET A 1 38.21 -3.19 2.67
N ASP A 2 36.90 -3.07 2.82
CA ASP A 2 36.08 -3.89 3.72
C ASP A 2 35.13 -4.70 2.84
N ILE A 3 35.63 -5.85 2.41
CA ILE A 3 34.91 -6.84 1.61
C ILE A 3 35.13 -8.16 2.36
N ASN A 4 34.32 -8.47 3.38
CA ASN A 4 34.24 -9.87 3.87
C ASN A 4 33.09 -10.23 4.84
N ASN A 5 32.15 -9.33 5.19
CA ASN A 5 31.08 -9.70 6.12
C ASN A 5 29.80 -10.26 5.45
N GLY A 6 29.62 -10.05 4.14
CA GLY A 6 28.42 -10.54 3.44
C GLY A 6 28.48 -12.03 3.09
N ASP A 7 29.67 -12.53 2.77
CA ASP A 7 29.85 -13.89 2.29
C ASP A 7 29.69 -14.93 3.44
N GLU A 8 30.05 -14.58 4.68
CA GLU A 8 29.89 -15.49 5.83
C GLU A 8 28.41 -15.71 6.21
N GLU A 9 27.59 -14.67 6.21
CA GLU A 9 26.15 -14.78 6.53
C GLU A 9 25.37 -15.59 5.46
N GLU A 10 25.69 -15.40 4.17
CA GLU A 10 25.07 -16.13 3.06
C GLU A 10 25.46 -17.61 3.06
N PHE A 11 26.72 -17.91 3.39
CA PHE A 11 27.20 -19.28 3.57
C PHE A 11 26.59 -19.97 4.80
N GLU A 12 26.37 -19.24 5.89
CA GLU A 12 25.77 -19.76 7.11
C GLU A 12 24.27 -20.04 6.93
N PHE A 13 23.55 -19.18 6.22
CA PHE A 13 22.15 -19.40 5.83
C PHE A 13 21.99 -20.64 4.93
N SER A 14 22.88 -20.79 3.95
CA SER A 14 22.91 -21.95 3.06
C SER A 14 23.15 -23.26 3.83
N ARG A 15 24.10 -23.27 4.77
CA ARG A 15 24.34 -24.45 5.64
C ARG A 15 23.12 -24.80 6.46
N ASN A 16 22.45 -23.82 7.06
CA ASN A 16 21.26 -24.07 7.88
C ASN A 16 20.11 -24.69 7.07
N TYR A 17 19.91 -24.27 5.82
CA TYR A 17 18.93 -24.89 4.92
C TYR A 17 19.22 -26.37 4.65
N PHE A 18 20.48 -26.72 4.35
CA PHE A 18 20.87 -28.11 4.09
C PHE A 18 20.89 -28.97 5.36
N LEU A 19 21.35 -28.43 6.49
CA LEU A 19 21.35 -29.12 7.78
C LEU A 19 19.93 -29.44 8.27
N ALA A 20 18.96 -28.52 8.07
CA ALA A 20 17.56 -28.76 8.39
C ALA A 20 16.95 -29.91 7.56
N LYS A 21 17.43 -30.11 6.32
CA LYS A 21 17.03 -31.22 5.46
C LYS A 21 17.62 -32.56 5.91
N GLU A 22 18.83 -32.55 6.47
CA GLU A 22 19.56 -33.73 6.95
C GLU A 22 19.17 -34.16 8.38
N CYS A 23 18.64 -33.23 9.20
CA CYS A 23 18.16 -33.53 10.55
C CYS A 23 16.82 -34.30 10.53
N SER A 24 16.87 -35.61 10.30
CA SER A 24 15.76 -36.53 10.60
C SER A 24 15.69 -36.82 12.11
N GLY A 25 15.41 -35.79 12.92
CA GLY A 25 15.08 -35.96 14.33
C GLY A 25 13.79 -36.77 14.50
N LYS A 26 13.59 -37.40 15.66
CA LYS A 26 12.32 -38.05 16.04
C LYS A 26 11.19 -37.02 15.96
N LYS A 27 10.41 -37.05 14.89
CA LYS A 27 9.28 -36.14 14.68
C LYS A 27 8.13 -36.60 15.57
N SER A 28 7.64 -35.75 16.47
CA SER A 28 6.33 -35.96 17.09
C SER A 28 5.28 -35.91 15.98
N THR A 29 4.40 -36.91 15.94
CA THR A 29 3.38 -37.08 14.91
C THR A 29 2.03 -36.47 15.29
N CYS A 30 2.00 -35.49 16.19
CA CYS A 30 0.76 -34.80 16.55
C CYS A 30 0.22 -34.09 15.30
N LYS A 31 -0.90 -34.58 14.76
CA LYS A 31 -1.56 -34.02 13.59
C LYS A 31 -2.56 -32.96 14.03
N ILE A 32 -2.89 -32.04 13.11
CA ILE A 32 -3.99 -31.07 13.32
C ILE A 32 -5.32 -31.79 13.60
N SER A 33 -5.47 -33.03 13.11
CA SER A 33 -6.63 -33.89 13.34
C SER A 33 -6.75 -34.42 14.77
N ASP A 34 -5.66 -34.38 15.54
CA ASP A 34 -5.64 -34.84 16.93
C ASP A 34 -6.07 -33.72 17.90
N ILE A 35 -6.38 -32.54 17.37
CA ILE A 35 -6.88 -31.38 18.11
C ILE A 35 -8.39 -31.52 18.29
N ASP A 36 -8.86 -31.29 19.51
CA ASP A 36 -10.29 -31.22 19.80
C ASP A 36 -10.90 -29.99 19.09
N LEU A 37 -11.84 -30.24 18.19
CA LEU A 37 -12.47 -29.20 17.38
C LEU A 37 -13.52 -28.49 18.23
N ILE A 38 -13.18 -27.27 18.66
CA ILE A 38 -14.09 -26.36 19.36
C ILE A 38 -15.17 -25.86 18.39
N ASP A 39 -16.41 -25.74 18.88
CA ASP A 39 -17.52 -25.21 18.09
C ASP A 39 -17.31 -23.75 17.69
N GLU A 40 -17.83 -23.35 16.52
CA GLU A 40 -17.63 -22.01 15.97
C GLU A 40 -18.14 -20.92 16.92
N GLN A 41 -19.26 -21.15 17.63
CA GLN A 41 -19.79 -20.17 18.59
C GLN A 41 -18.86 -20.00 19.80
N GLU A 42 -18.27 -21.08 20.30
CA GLU A 42 -17.33 -21.01 21.42
C GLU A 42 -16.02 -20.31 21.00
N LEU A 43 -15.54 -20.56 19.79
CA LEU A 43 -14.38 -19.87 19.22
C LEU A 43 -14.63 -18.37 19.08
N ILE A 44 -15.78 -17.95 18.54
CA ILE A 44 -16.13 -16.53 18.39
C ILE A 44 -16.21 -15.86 19.77
N ALA A 45 -16.84 -16.52 20.75
CA ALA A 45 -16.94 -16.01 22.11
C ALA A 45 -15.56 -15.89 22.78
N ALA A 46 -14.68 -16.87 22.58
CA ALA A 46 -13.32 -16.84 23.08
C ALA A 46 -12.49 -15.72 22.42
N VAL A 47 -12.56 -15.58 21.09
CA VAL A 47 -11.86 -14.53 20.34
C VAL A 47 -12.34 -13.14 20.76
N ALA A 48 -13.65 -12.97 20.99
CA ALA A 48 -14.19 -11.72 21.49
C ALA A 48 -13.75 -11.39 22.93
N ASN A 49 -13.50 -12.42 23.76
CA ASN A 49 -13.01 -12.26 25.13
C ASN A 49 -11.50 -12.03 25.22
N ILE A 50 -10.74 -12.25 24.14
CA ILE A 50 -9.30 -11.95 24.11
C ILE A 50 -9.12 -10.44 24.03
N GLY A 51 -8.76 -9.83 25.17
CA GLY A 51 -8.38 -8.42 25.22
C GLY A 51 -7.11 -8.12 24.42
N PRO A 52 -6.99 -6.92 23.83
CA PRO A 52 -5.79 -6.51 23.12
C PRO A 52 -4.60 -6.42 24.09
N LYS A 53 -3.59 -7.26 23.91
CA LYS A 53 -2.44 -7.37 24.83
C LYS A 53 -1.57 -6.10 24.89
N HIS A 54 -1.43 -5.39 23.76
CA HIS A 54 -0.46 -4.30 23.57
C HIS A 54 -1.12 -3.05 22.97
N GLU A 55 -2.28 -2.67 23.49
CA GLU A 55 -3.04 -1.53 22.95
C GLU A 55 -2.27 -0.22 23.07
N LYS A 56 -1.60 0.03 24.21
CA LYS A 56 -0.85 1.26 24.46
C LYS A 56 0.31 1.43 23.48
N GLU A 57 1.08 0.37 23.27
CA GLU A 57 2.22 0.34 22.36
C GLU A 57 1.75 0.49 20.91
N THR A 58 0.64 -0.16 20.56
CA THR A 58 0.04 -0.05 19.21
C THR A 58 -0.40 1.39 18.93
N ILE A 59 -1.07 2.05 19.89
CA ILE A 59 -1.48 3.45 19.75
C ILE A 59 -0.26 4.37 19.65
N ALA A 60 0.76 4.16 20.49
CA ALA A 60 2.00 4.94 20.43
C ALA A 60 2.70 4.80 19.07
N LEU A 61 2.73 3.59 18.51
CA LEU A 61 3.29 3.30 17.19
C LEU A 61 2.47 3.95 16.06
N VAL A 62 1.14 3.83 16.08
CA VAL A 62 0.28 4.50 15.09
C VAL A 62 0.46 6.02 15.14
N ASN A 63 0.58 6.58 16.34
CA ASN A 63 0.82 8.02 16.51
C ASN A 63 2.21 8.45 16.02
N SER A 64 3.23 7.59 16.07
CA SER A 64 4.53 7.92 15.49
C SER A 64 4.46 7.96 13.96
N TYR A 65 3.73 7.03 13.33
CA TYR A 65 3.50 7.07 11.87
C TYR A 65 2.69 8.29 11.43
N LYS A 66 1.67 8.70 12.20
CA LYS A 66 0.87 9.90 11.90
C LYS A 66 1.70 11.18 11.80
N LYS A 67 2.81 11.27 12.54
CA LYS A 67 3.73 12.42 12.45
C LYS A 67 4.44 12.51 11.09
N LEU A 68 4.55 11.39 10.37
CA LEU A 68 5.20 11.31 9.06
C LEU A 68 4.24 11.62 7.90
N TYR A 69 2.94 11.78 8.15
CA TYR A 69 1.96 12.04 7.08
C TYR A 69 2.29 13.26 6.23
N PRO A 70 2.76 14.40 6.78
CA PRO A 70 3.14 15.54 5.94
C PRO A 70 4.29 15.21 4.97
N GLN A 71 5.25 14.39 5.41
CA GLN A 71 6.36 13.94 4.57
C GLN A 71 5.86 13.03 3.45
N TRP A 72 5.01 12.05 3.77
CA TRP A 72 4.43 11.13 2.79
C TRP A 72 3.57 11.87 1.75
N VAL A 73 2.78 12.85 2.18
CA VAL A 73 2.01 13.72 1.27
C VAL A 73 2.94 14.56 0.38
N PHE A 74 4.06 15.03 0.91
CA PHE A 74 5.06 15.76 0.12
C PHE A 74 5.69 14.86 -0.94
N GLU A 75 6.11 13.64 -0.58
CA GLU A 75 6.65 12.66 -1.53
C GLU A 75 5.65 12.34 -2.64
N LEU A 76 4.35 12.19 -2.31
CA LEU A 76 3.28 12.01 -3.30
C LEU A 76 3.16 13.22 -4.24
N ARG A 77 3.25 14.45 -3.74
CA ARG A 77 3.23 15.65 -4.60
C ARG A 77 4.45 15.73 -5.51
N CYS A 78 5.61 15.29 -5.04
CA CYS A 78 6.85 15.30 -5.82
C CYS A 78 6.90 14.28 -6.97
N GLY A 79 5.90 13.40 -7.12
CA GLY A 79 5.91 12.40 -8.18
C GLY A 79 6.01 10.96 -7.69
N PHE A 80 6.34 10.74 -6.42
CA PHE A 80 6.68 9.41 -5.94
C PHE A 80 5.43 8.60 -5.57
N GLY A 81 5.50 7.29 -5.81
CA GLY A 81 4.59 6.32 -5.21
C GLY A 81 5.07 5.92 -3.81
N LEU A 82 4.13 5.56 -2.92
CA LEU A 82 4.45 5.06 -1.59
C LEU A 82 4.22 3.56 -1.53
N LEU A 83 5.23 2.80 -1.11
CA LEU A 83 5.12 1.37 -0.83
C LEU A 83 5.34 1.11 0.66
N MET A 84 4.28 0.69 1.35
CA MET A 84 4.34 0.34 2.77
C MET A 84 4.55 -1.17 2.94
N TYR A 85 5.63 -1.54 3.61
CA TYR A 85 5.95 -2.92 3.97
C TYR A 85 6.03 -3.08 5.50
N GLY A 86 6.11 -4.33 5.96
CA GLY A 86 6.21 -4.65 7.38
C GLY A 86 5.01 -5.44 7.92
N PHE A 87 5.06 -5.75 9.21
CA PHE A 87 4.13 -6.66 9.86
C PHE A 87 2.76 -6.04 10.12
N GLY A 88 1.73 -6.89 10.09
CA GLY A 88 0.35 -6.52 10.40
C GLY A 88 -0.39 -5.81 9.26
N SER A 89 -1.68 -5.55 9.52
CA SER A 89 -2.55 -4.84 8.58
C SER A 89 -2.23 -3.35 8.58
N LYS A 90 -1.80 -2.84 7.42
CA LYS A 90 -1.48 -1.43 7.20
C LYS A 90 -2.66 -0.64 6.63
N LYS A 91 -3.81 -1.31 6.41
CA LYS A 91 -4.99 -0.73 5.77
C LYS A 91 -5.52 0.49 6.52
N ALA A 92 -5.76 0.35 7.83
CA ALA A 92 -6.26 1.45 8.66
C ALA A 92 -5.30 2.65 8.70
N LEU A 93 -3.99 2.40 8.64
CA LEU A 93 -2.99 3.47 8.59
C LEU A 93 -3.14 4.30 7.30
N ILE A 94 -3.20 3.62 6.15
CA ILE A 94 -3.38 4.26 4.84
C ILE A 94 -4.72 5.01 4.77
N GLU A 95 -5.80 4.40 5.22
CA GLU A 95 -7.12 5.05 5.25
C GLU A 95 -7.09 6.33 6.10
N SER A 96 -6.43 6.30 7.26
CA SER A 96 -6.30 7.49 8.11
C SER A 96 -5.42 8.59 7.51
N LEU A 97 -4.40 8.24 6.71
CA LEU A 97 -3.60 9.20 5.94
C LEU A 97 -4.47 9.92 4.91
N LEU A 98 -5.23 9.15 4.12
CA LEU A 98 -6.12 9.70 3.09
C LEU A 98 -7.21 10.58 3.69
N GLN A 99 -7.80 10.15 4.80
CA GLN A 99 -8.83 10.91 5.49
C GLN A 99 -8.28 12.25 5.99
N GLN A 100 -7.10 12.26 6.61
CA GLN A 100 -6.47 13.49 7.08
C GLN A 100 -6.09 14.40 5.91
N HIS A 101 -5.55 13.83 4.83
CA HIS A 101 -5.20 14.61 3.64
C HIS A 101 -6.42 15.25 2.97
N TRP A 102 -7.51 14.49 2.80
CA TRP A 102 -8.77 14.99 2.24
C TRP A 102 -9.35 16.12 3.09
N GLN A 103 -9.29 16.01 4.42
CA GLN A 103 -9.73 17.08 5.33
C GLN A 103 -8.91 18.36 5.11
N THR A 104 -7.57 18.25 5.07
CA THR A 104 -6.70 19.41 4.80
C THR A 104 -6.97 20.01 3.42
N LEU A 105 -7.15 19.18 2.39
CA LEU A 105 -7.49 19.65 1.05
C LEU A 105 -8.85 20.34 1.02
N ALA A 106 -9.87 19.77 1.67
CA ALA A 106 -11.21 20.35 1.73
C ALA A 106 -11.21 21.70 2.44
N GLU A 107 -10.45 21.86 3.52
CA GLU A 107 -10.29 23.15 4.22
C GLU A 107 -9.61 24.20 3.33
N VAL A 108 -8.50 23.83 2.67
CA VAL A 108 -7.79 24.71 1.74
C VAL A 108 -8.68 25.08 0.55
N TRP A 109 -9.37 24.10 -0.04
CA TRP A 109 -10.30 24.32 -1.15
C TRP A 109 -11.48 25.19 -0.73
N TRP A 110 -12.02 25.00 0.48
CA TRP A 110 -13.11 25.79 1.01
C TRP A 110 -12.71 27.25 1.21
N ASP A 111 -11.49 27.51 1.68
CA ASP A 111 -10.96 28.87 1.80
C ASP A 111 -10.64 29.50 0.44
N GLN A 112 -10.14 28.73 -0.53
CA GLN A 112 -9.98 29.17 -1.92
C GLN A 112 -11.32 29.46 -2.62
N LEU A 113 -12.37 28.70 -2.31
CA LEU A 113 -13.70 28.94 -2.86
C LEU A 113 -14.29 30.24 -2.32
N LYS A 114 -14.10 30.55 -1.04
CA LYS A 114 -14.52 31.83 -0.44
C LYS A 114 -13.77 33.03 -1.03
N THR A 115 -12.49 32.89 -1.35
CA THR A 115 -11.72 33.96 -1.99
C THR A 115 -12.14 34.14 -3.45
N ARG A 116 -12.40 33.05 -4.19
CA ARG A 116 -12.91 33.09 -5.56
C ARG A 116 -14.36 33.59 -5.66
N GLN A 117 -15.23 33.32 -4.69
CA GLN A 117 -16.60 33.88 -4.68
C GLN A 117 -16.64 35.41 -4.60
N ARG A 118 -15.56 36.08 -4.18
CA ARG A 118 -15.45 37.55 -4.25
C ARG A 118 -15.02 38.07 -5.62
N THR A 119 -14.52 37.21 -6.51
CA THR A 119 -13.99 37.59 -7.83
C THR A 119 -14.33 36.52 -8.87
N SER A 120 -15.29 36.82 -9.75
CA SER A 120 -15.72 36.09 -10.96
C SER A 120 -16.94 35.15 -10.84
N SER A 121 -18.05 35.69 -11.34
CA SER A 121 -19.09 34.98 -12.09
C SER A 121 -18.49 34.60 -13.45
N GLY A 122 -18.47 33.32 -13.81
CA GLY A 122 -17.97 32.91 -15.13
C GLY A 122 -17.81 31.40 -15.32
N ILE A 123 -18.88 30.76 -15.82
CA ILE A 123 -18.92 29.63 -16.77
C ILE A 123 -18.13 28.35 -16.41
N LEU A 124 -18.87 27.28 -16.05
CA LEU A 124 -18.38 25.89 -16.03
C LEU A 124 -18.14 25.36 -17.46
N PRO A 125 -17.00 24.70 -17.75
CA PRO A 125 -16.88 23.85 -18.92
C PRO A 125 -17.65 22.55 -18.69
N LYS A 126 -18.54 22.20 -19.63
CA LYS A 126 -19.15 20.87 -19.72
C LYS A 126 -18.05 19.85 -20.08
N VAL A 127 -17.64 19.05 -19.11
CA VAL A 127 -16.84 17.84 -19.36
C VAL A 127 -17.74 16.83 -20.06
N GLN A 128 -17.55 16.66 -21.36
CA GLN A 128 -18.18 15.59 -22.15
C GLN A 128 -17.44 14.28 -21.89
N GLN A 129 -18.17 13.24 -21.50
CA GLN A 129 -17.64 11.87 -21.34
C GLN A 129 -17.34 11.22 -22.70
N PRO A 130 -16.17 10.56 -22.87
CA PRO A 130 -15.90 9.68 -24.00
C PRO A 130 -15.65 8.24 -23.52
N PHE A 131 -16.61 7.62 -22.83
CA PHE A 131 -16.53 6.19 -22.49
C PHE A 131 -17.08 5.36 -23.64
N ASN A 132 -16.27 5.05 -24.66
CA ASN A 132 -16.57 3.92 -25.56
C ASN A 132 -15.25 3.24 -25.98
N SER A 133 -15.14 1.97 -25.59
CA SER A 133 -14.15 0.94 -25.98
C SER A 133 -12.75 1.44 -26.39
N ARG A 134 -11.91 1.77 -25.41
CA ARG A 134 -10.49 2.08 -25.64
C ARG A 134 -9.62 0.89 -25.26
N SER A 135 -8.56 0.66 -26.03
CA SER A 135 -7.49 -0.27 -25.64
C SER A 135 -6.84 0.24 -24.35
N LEU A 136 -6.20 -0.65 -23.57
CA LEU A 136 -5.53 -0.26 -22.33
C LEU A 136 -4.45 0.81 -22.59
N ASP A 137 -3.78 0.74 -23.75
CA ASP A 137 -2.80 1.73 -24.20
C ASP A 137 -3.43 3.12 -24.42
N ASP A 138 -4.63 3.19 -24.99
CA ASP A 138 -5.34 4.46 -25.19
C ASP A 138 -5.79 5.09 -23.86
N LEU A 139 -6.10 4.26 -22.85
CA LEU A 139 -6.43 4.72 -21.50
C LEU A 139 -5.18 5.27 -20.79
N LEU A 140 -4.05 4.57 -20.88
CA LEU A 140 -2.78 5.04 -20.33
C LEU A 140 -2.33 6.34 -21.01
N ALA A 141 -2.43 6.43 -22.33
CA ALA A 141 -2.12 7.65 -23.08
C ALA A 141 -3.06 8.82 -22.74
N PHE A 142 -4.30 8.54 -22.30
CA PHE A 142 -5.20 9.56 -21.78
C PHE A 142 -4.81 10.02 -20.38
N LEU A 143 -4.45 9.10 -19.50
CA LEU A 143 -4.01 9.41 -18.14
C LEU A 143 -2.70 10.21 -18.12
N ASP A 144 -1.86 10.00 -19.12
CA ASP A 144 -0.60 10.73 -19.30
C ASP A 144 -0.73 12.03 -20.11
N LYS A 145 -1.89 12.26 -20.76
CA LYS A 145 -2.17 13.55 -21.41
C LYS A 145 -2.40 14.61 -20.33
N SER A 146 -1.40 15.45 -20.13
CA SER A 146 -1.55 16.67 -19.35
C SER A 146 -2.51 17.61 -20.09
N GLU A 147 -3.74 17.74 -19.59
CA GLU A 147 -4.42 19.02 -19.74
C GLU A 147 -3.60 19.99 -18.88
N ALA A 148 -2.82 20.82 -19.57
CA ALA A 148 -1.96 21.86 -19.01
C ALA A 148 -2.81 22.97 -18.37
N GLU A 149 -3.52 22.62 -17.32
CA GLU A 149 -4.17 23.55 -16.41
C GLU A 149 -3.30 23.57 -15.14
N GLU A 150 -2.99 24.75 -14.63
CA GLU A 150 -2.07 25.08 -13.51
C GLU A 150 -2.44 24.46 -12.14
N ASN A 151 -3.20 23.37 -12.11
CA ASN A 151 -3.69 22.73 -10.91
C ASN A 151 -2.85 21.50 -10.61
N ASP A 152 -2.25 21.47 -9.41
CA ASP A 152 -1.52 20.35 -8.80
C ASP A 152 -2.46 19.17 -8.45
N SER A 153 -3.27 18.75 -9.43
CA SER A 153 -4.34 17.76 -9.31
C SER A 153 -3.84 16.42 -9.85
N PHE A 154 -3.62 15.47 -8.94
CA PHE A 154 -3.26 14.10 -9.28
C PHE A 154 -4.32 13.11 -8.78
N ILE A 155 -4.42 11.95 -9.43
CA ILE A 155 -5.27 10.84 -9.01
C ILE A 155 -4.45 9.92 -8.11
N CYS A 156 -4.89 9.75 -6.86
CA CYS A 156 -4.27 8.80 -5.94
C CYS A 156 -4.97 7.43 -6.04
N VAL A 157 -4.23 6.39 -6.43
CA VAL A 157 -4.69 5.00 -6.47
C VAL A 157 -4.14 4.25 -5.26
N VAL A 158 -5.00 3.62 -4.49
CA VAL A 158 -4.61 2.86 -3.29
C VAL A 158 -4.79 1.38 -3.54
N ILE A 159 -3.70 0.61 -3.39
CA ILE A 159 -3.66 -0.83 -3.63
C ILE A 159 -3.29 -1.53 -2.34
N HIS A 160 -4.25 -2.23 -1.76
CA HIS A 160 -3.98 -3.12 -0.64
C HIS A 160 -3.53 -4.47 -1.15
N ASN A 161 -2.45 -4.98 -0.56
CA ASN A 161 -1.84 -6.26 -0.85
C ASN A 161 -1.53 -6.38 -2.34
N ILE A 162 -0.60 -5.54 -2.82
CA ILE A 162 -0.21 -5.49 -4.24
C ILE A 162 0.34 -6.83 -4.76
N ASP A 163 0.80 -7.67 -3.83
CA ASP A 163 1.17 -9.06 -4.04
C ASP A 163 0.01 -10.02 -3.70
N GLY A 164 -1.24 -9.61 -3.87
CA GLY A 164 -2.38 -10.51 -3.72
C GLY A 164 -2.37 -11.59 -4.82
N PRO A 165 -2.93 -12.79 -4.59
CA PRO A 165 -2.94 -13.86 -5.58
C PRO A 165 -3.57 -13.47 -6.93
N GLY A 166 -4.48 -12.51 -6.95
CA GLY A 166 -5.08 -11.97 -8.19
C GLY A 166 -4.30 -10.83 -8.86
N LEU A 167 -3.16 -10.40 -8.29
CA LEU A 167 -2.30 -9.35 -8.83
C LEU A 167 -0.86 -9.83 -9.05
N ARG A 168 -0.48 -11.03 -8.58
CA ARG A 168 0.89 -11.57 -8.64
C ARG A 168 1.35 -11.98 -10.05
N ASP A 169 0.42 -12.14 -10.99
CA ASP A 169 0.78 -12.52 -12.35
C ASP A 169 1.56 -11.39 -13.05
N SER A 170 2.42 -11.78 -13.99
CA SER A 170 3.32 -10.83 -14.66
C SER A 170 2.57 -9.77 -15.44
N GLU A 171 1.40 -10.09 -15.99
CA GLU A 171 0.59 -9.17 -16.78
C GLU A 171 -0.01 -8.07 -15.88
N SER A 172 -0.65 -8.45 -14.77
CA SER A 172 -1.16 -7.51 -13.76
C SER A 172 -0.07 -6.59 -13.21
N GLN A 173 1.10 -7.14 -12.85
CA GLN A 173 2.22 -6.33 -12.34
C GLN A 173 2.74 -5.36 -13.41
N GLN A 174 2.80 -5.76 -14.68
CA GLN A 174 3.18 -4.88 -15.78
C GLN A 174 2.18 -3.74 -15.99
N TYR A 175 0.88 -4.00 -15.88
CA TYR A 175 -0.12 -2.94 -15.96
C TYR A 175 -0.05 -1.97 -14.78
N LEU A 176 0.11 -2.49 -13.56
CA LEU A 176 0.33 -1.65 -12.38
C LEU A 176 1.56 -0.77 -12.54
N ALA A 177 2.63 -1.32 -13.12
CA ALA A 177 3.84 -0.58 -13.44
C ALA A 177 3.61 0.58 -14.41
N ARG A 178 2.88 0.33 -15.48
CA ARG A 178 2.53 1.37 -16.46
C ARG A 178 1.62 2.43 -15.86
N ILE A 179 0.66 2.04 -15.01
CA ILE A 179 -0.23 2.98 -14.29
C ILE A 179 0.58 3.85 -13.33
N ALA A 180 1.51 3.25 -12.58
CA ALA A 180 2.37 3.99 -11.64
C ALA A 180 3.34 4.96 -12.33
N SER A 181 3.66 4.71 -13.60
CA SER A 181 4.52 5.57 -14.41
C SER A 181 3.80 6.79 -15.00
N CYS A 182 2.46 6.85 -14.93
CA CYS A 182 1.70 7.99 -15.45
C CYS A 182 1.92 9.25 -14.60
N SER A 183 2.19 10.37 -15.27
CA SER A 183 2.53 11.66 -14.63
C SER A 183 1.45 12.20 -13.68
N ASN A 184 0.17 11.91 -13.95
CA ASN A 184 -0.98 12.36 -13.17
C ASN A 184 -1.47 11.36 -12.12
N ILE A 185 -0.82 10.19 -11.99
CA ILE A 185 -1.20 9.14 -11.05
C ILE A 185 -0.18 9.04 -9.92
N ARG A 186 -0.67 8.86 -8.70
CA ARG A 186 0.15 8.54 -7.53
C ARG A 186 -0.35 7.25 -6.91
N THR A 187 0.54 6.30 -6.69
CA THR A 187 0.16 4.98 -6.16
C THR A 187 0.58 4.86 -4.70
N ILE A 188 -0.35 4.49 -3.83
CA ILE A 188 -0.07 4.08 -2.45
C ILE A 188 -0.36 2.59 -2.35
N ALA A 189 0.68 1.78 -2.22
CA ALA A 189 0.58 0.33 -2.14
C ALA A 189 1.02 -0.18 -0.77
N ASN A 190 0.50 -1.35 -0.40
CA ASN A 190 1.08 -2.11 0.70
C ASN A 190 1.31 -3.58 0.32
N THR A 191 2.27 -4.19 1.02
CA THR A 191 2.56 -5.62 0.88
C THR A 191 2.52 -6.35 2.22
N SER A 192 2.13 -7.62 2.16
CA SER A 192 2.11 -8.54 3.31
C SER A 192 3.22 -9.59 3.25
N LEU A 193 3.95 -9.71 2.13
CA LEU A 193 4.99 -10.71 1.95
C LEU A 193 6.37 -10.18 2.36
N ILE A 194 7.12 -11.02 3.07
CA ILE A 194 8.53 -10.80 3.44
C ILE A 194 9.46 -10.88 2.21
N SER A 195 9.01 -11.49 1.11
CA SER A 195 9.83 -11.83 -0.06
C SER A 195 9.85 -10.77 -1.18
N ILE A 196 9.44 -9.52 -0.93
CA ILE A 196 9.44 -8.51 -2.00
C ILE A 196 10.81 -7.86 -2.12
N ALA A 197 11.60 -8.38 -3.05
CA ALA A 197 12.80 -7.71 -3.56
C ALA A 197 12.80 -7.51 -5.09
N VAL A 198 11.78 -7.93 -5.86
CA VAL A 198 11.97 -8.03 -7.32
C VAL A 198 10.92 -7.34 -8.22
N ALA A 199 9.75 -6.89 -7.75
CA ALA A 199 8.71 -6.47 -8.69
C ALA A 199 8.58 -4.96 -8.98
N MET A 200 9.02 -4.05 -8.10
CA MET A 200 8.64 -2.63 -8.21
C MET A 200 9.71 -1.65 -7.74
N ALA A 201 10.82 -1.58 -8.44
CA ALA A 201 11.60 -0.35 -8.50
C ALA A 201 11.02 0.49 -9.64
N PHE A 202 10.22 1.50 -9.29
CA PHE A 202 9.83 2.59 -10.18
C PHE A 202 10.81 3.74 -10.03
#